data_AF-A0A957VQ63-F1
#
_entry.id   AF-A0A957VQ63-F1
#
_cell.length_a   1.000
_cell.length_b   1.000
_cell.length_c   1.000
_cell.angle_alpha   90.00
_cell.angle_beta   90.00
_cell.angle_gamma   90.00
#
_symmetry.space_group_name_H-M   'P 1'
#
loop_
_entity.id
_entity.type
_entity.pdbx_description
1 polymer ?
#
loop_
_entity_poly.entity_id
_entity_poly.type
_entity_poly.pdbx_seq_one_letter_code
_entity_poly.pdbx_strand_id
1 'polypeptide(L)'
;MDSNAFETTLDALRSHRAETAAMSMRDVFAVDPGRADRDTATLDDLSIDFSKCAVDVETMRLLTALAKAAGVEERRDAMFAGARINTTEDRAVLHVALRNRPDRPIRVDGADVMPEVRAVLDAMRRYSDGIRAGTIRGATGKPITDIVNIGIGGSDLGPVMATLALAPFHDGPRTHYVSNVDGAHIADTLAGLDPASTLFIVASKTFT
;
A
#
# COMPACT_ATOMS: atom_id res chain seq x y z
N MET A 1 18.77 -9.49 14.76
CA MET A 1 18.46 -10.90 14.44
C MET A 1 19.41 -11.73 15.25
N ASP A 2 18.87 -12.52 16.16
CA ASP A 2 19.64 -13.53 16.89
C ASP A 2 19.65 -14.79 16.02
N SER A 3 20.74 -15.00 15.28
CA SER A 3 20.83 -16.10 14.31
C SER A 3 20.66 -17.47 14.97
N ASN A 4 21.08 -17.64 16.22
CA ASN A 4 20.95 -18.91 16.94
C ASN A 4 19.49 -19.15 17.35
N ALA A 5 18.83 -18.14 17.92
CA ALA A 5 17.42 -18.23 18.26
C ALA A 5 16.53 -18.41 17.02
N PHE A 6 16.90 -17.79 15.88
CA PHE A 6 16.19 -17.93 14.61
C PHE A 6 16.24 -19.38 14.09
N GLU A 7 17.44 -19.95 13.94
CA GLU A 7 17.60 -21.33 13.46
C GLU A 7 16.93 -22.34 14.40
N THR A 8 17.10 -22.16 15.72
CA THR A 8 16.45 -23.02 16.72
C THR A 8 14.92 -23.01 16.57
N THR A 9 14.31 -21.84 16.40
CA THR A 9 12.86 -21.71 16.26
C THR A 9 12.38 -22.23 14.90
N LEU A 10 13.17 -22.04 13.84
CA LEU A 10 12.87 -22.55 12.52
C LEU A 10 12.88 -24.07 12.48
N ASP A 11 13.85 -24.71 13.13
CA ASP A 11 13.93 -26.16 13.23
C ASP A 11 12.81 -26.76 14.08
N ALA A 12 12.40 -26.06 15.14
CA ALA A 12 11.19 -26.43 15.90
C ALA A 12 9.92 -26.36 15.03
N LEU A 13 9.76 -25.31 14.22
CA LEU A 13 8.63 -25.19 13.29
C LEU A 13 8.65 -26.26 12.21
N ARG A 14 9.83 -26.61 11.67
CA ARG A 14 10.00 -27.71 10.71
C ARG A 14 9.64 -29.06 11.32
N SER A 15 10.05 -29.32 12.55
CA SER A 15 9.74 -30.55 13.28
C SER A 15 8.24 -30.67 13.55
N HIS A 16 7.62 -29.60 14.07
CA HIS A 16 6.17 -29.53 14.26
C HIS A 16 5.40 -29.78 12.96
N ARG A 17 5.86 -29.19 11.85
CA ARG A 17 5.26 -29.42 10.52
C ARG A 17 5.39 -30.87 10.07
N ALA A 18 6.50 -31.54 10.36
CA ALA A 18 6.68 -32.96 10.03
C ALA A 18 5.72 -33.85 10.84
N GLU A 19 5.54 -33.55 12.12
CA GLU A 19 4.63 -34.27 13.03
C GLU A 19 3.15 -34.05 12.68
N THR A 20 2.80 -32.84 12.22
CA THR A 20 1.43 -32.45 11.87
C THR A 20 1.14 -32.50 10.36
N ALA A 21 1.98 -33.17 9.56
CA ALA A 21 1.90 -33.11 8.10
C ALA A 21 0.54 -33.56 7.52
N ALA A 22 -0.16 -34.46 8.19
CA ALA A 22 -1.48 -34.96 7.80
C ALA A 22 -2.66 -34.11 8.31
N MET A 23 -2.41 -33.11 9.17
CA MET A 23 -3.44 -32.27 9.77
C MET A 23 -4.15 -31.43 8.70
N SER A 24 -5.47 -31.55 8.62
CA SER A 24 -6.30 -30.72 7.76
C SER A 24 -6.92 -29.55 8.53
N MET A 25 -7.38 -28.54 7.78
CA MET A 25 -8.22 -27.48 8.34
C MET A 25 -9.46 -28.04 9.06
N ARG A 26 -10.06 -29.13 8.57
CA ARG A 26 -11.26 -29.71 9.20
C ARG A 26 -10.94 -30.32 10.56
N ASP A 27 -9.78 -30.95 10.69
CA ASP A 27 -9.35 -31.59 11.95
C ASP A 27 -9.17 -30.54 13.04
N VAL A 28 -8.52 -29.42 12.73
CA VAL A 28 -8.30 -28.33 13.70
C VAL A 28 -9.60 -27.62 14.11
N PHE A 29 -10.61 -27.55 13.23
CA PHE A 29 -11.94 -27.08 13.62
C PHE A 29 -12.70 -28.09 14.47
N ALA A 30 -12.55 -29.39 14.20
CA ALA A 30 -13.26 -30.44 14.92
C ALA A 30 -12.85 -30.51 16.41
N VAL A 31 -11.59 -30.22 16.71
CA VAL A 31 -11.05 -30.26 18.09
C VAL A 31 -11.14 -28.92 18.82
N ASP A 32 -11.53 -27.85 18.14
CA ASP A 32 -11.54 -26.50 18.69
C ASP A 32 -12.75 -25.68 18.18
N PRO A 33 -13.92 -25.82 18.83
CA PRO A 33 -15.13 -25.10 18.44
C PRO A 33 -15.01 -23.56 18.54
N GLY A 34 -14.11 -23.03 19.37
CA GLY A 34 -13.88 -21.60 19.56
C GLY A 34 -12.85 -20.99 18.60
N ARG A 35 -12.35 -21.78 17.65
CA ARG A 35 -11.28 -21.41 16.73
C ARG A 35 -11.56 -20.15 15.91
N ALA A 36 -12.77 -20.04 15.37
CA ALA A 36 -13.14 -18.91 14.52
C ALA A 36 -13.03 -17.58 15.28
N ASP A 37 -13.49 -17.54 16.53
CA ASP A 37 -13.43 -16.35 17.36
C ASP A 37 -11.99 -16.02 17.78
N ARG A 38 -11.18 -17.04 18.14
CA ARG A 38 -9.79 -16.84 18.53
C ARG A 38 -8.90 -16.40 17.36
N ASP A 39 -9.07 -17.02 16.20
CA ASP A 39 -8.23 -16.84 15.02
C ASP A 39 -8.83 -15.81 14.05
N THR A 40 -9.53 -14.83 14.61
CA THR A 40 -10.03 -13.63 13.92
C THR A 40 -9.48 -12.39 14.61
N ALA A 41 -8.84 -11.51 13.84
CA ALA A 41 -8.47 -10.18 14.29
C ALA A 41 -9.43 -9.15 13.71
N THR A 42 -9.92 -8.22 14.54
CA THR A 42 -10.81 -7.14 14.09
C THR A 42 -10.26 -5.79 14.54
N LEU A 43 -10.30 -4.80 13.65
CA LEU A 43 -9.98 -3.40 13.92
C LEU A 43 -10.91 -2.52 13.08
N ASP A 44 -11.71 -1.68 13.75
CA ASP A 44 -12.75 -0.85 13.11
C ASP A 44 -13.62 -1.71 12.16
N ASP A 45 -13.68 -1.35 10.87
CA ASP A 45 -14.46 -2.04 9.85
C ASP A 45 -13.70 -3.19 9.16
N LEU A 46 -12.47 -3.51 9.59
CA LEU A 46 -11.65 -4.57 9.02
C LEU A 46 -11.66 -5.81 9.91
N SER A 47 -12.12 -6.94 9.36
CA SER A 47 -12.01 -8.26 9.99
C SER A 47 -11.12 -9.18 9.14
N ILE A 48 -10.17 -9.82 9.80
CA ILE A 48 -9.25 -10.79 9.20
C ILE A 48 -9.47 -12.12 9.92
N ASP A 49 -10.26 -12.99 9.30
CA ASP A 49 -10.45 -14.38 9.73
C ASP A 49 -9.38 -15.26 9.08
N PHE A 50 -8.44 -15.75 9.89
CA PHE A 50 -7.40 -16.71 9.49
C PHE A 50 -7.61 -18.10 10.10
N SER A 51 -8.79 -18.36 10.67
CA SER A 51 -9.17 -19.65 11.25
C SER A 51 -9.20 -20.79 10.21
N LYS A 52 -9.47 -20.44 8.94
CA LYS A 52 -9.55 -21.37 7.79
C LYS A 52 -8.19 -21.76 7.20
N CYS A 53 -7.18 -21.81 8.06
CA CYS A 53 -5.83 -22.29 7.75
C CYS A 53 -5.56 -23.59 8.52
N ALA A 54 -4.78 -24.50 7.93
CA ALA A 54 -4.33 -25.72 8.60
C ALA A 54 -3.18 -25.42 9.57
N VAL A 55 -3.48 -24.68 10.63
CA VAL A 55 -2.54 -24.23 11.67
C VAL A 55 -3.16 -24.47 13.04
N ASP A 56 -2.46 -25.08 13.98
CA ASP A 56 -2.93 -25.21 15.35
C ASP A 56 -2.34 -24.11 16.26
N VAL A 57 -2.68 -24.16 17.55
CA VAL A 57 -2.18 -23.19 18.55
C VAL A 57 -0.65 -23.20 18.61
N GLU A 58 -0.05 -24.38 18.51
CA GLU A 58 1.41 -24.54 18.53
C GLU A 58 2.07 -23.95 17.28
N THR A 59 1.46 -24.14 16.10
CA THR A 59 1.91 -23.53 14.85
C THR A 59 1.94 -22.01 14.97
N MET A 60 0.86 -21.41 15.49
CA MET A 60 0.78 -19.95 15.67
C MET A 60 1.81 -19.44 16.70
N ARG A 61 2.06 -20.20 17.78
CA ARG A 61 3.10 -19.91 18.77
C ARG A 61 4.50 -19.93 18.15
N LEU A 62 4.82 -20.96 17.37
CA LEU A 62 6.12 -21.12 16.70
C LEU A 62 6.35 -20.06 15.61
N LEU A 63 5.33 -19.75 14.80
CA LEU A 63 5.39 -18.66 13.82
C LEU A 63 5.64 -17.30 14.48
N THR A 64 4.98 -17.03 15.61
CA THR A 64 5.17 -15.80 16.39
C THR A 64 6.57 -15.74 16.99
N ALA A 65 7.08 -16.85 17.52
CA ALA A 65 8.44 -16.93 18.03
C ALA A 65 9.48 -16.70 16.91
N LEU A 66 9.24 -17.26 15.71
CA LEU A 66 10.12 -17.09 14.55
C LEU A 66 10.17 -15.62 14.11
N ALA A 67 9.03 -14.94 14.07
CA ALA A 67 8.95 -13.51 13.75
C ALA A 67 9.74 -12.66 14.75
N LYS A 68 9.66 -12.99 16.05
CA LYS A 68 10.47 -12.33 17.09
C LYS A 68 11.96 -12.59 16.91
N ALA A 69 12.37 -13.85 16.70
CA ALA A 69 13.78 -14.20 16.50
C ALA A 69 14.37 -13.56 15.22
N ALA A 70 13.56 -13.41 14.17
CA ALA A 70 13.92 -12.69 12.95
C ALA A 70 14.09 -11.18 13.15
N GLY A 71 13.62 -10.64 14.28
CA GLY A 71 13.69 -9.23 14.62
C GLY A 71 12.68 -8.37 13.85
N VAL A 72 11.48 -8.90 13.59
CA VAL A 72 10.45 -8.18 12.82
C VAL A 72 10.05 -6.87 13.51
N GLU A 73 9.98 -6.87 14.85
CA GLU A 73 9.56 -5.69 15.63
C GLU A 73 10.61 -4.57 15.55
N GLU A 74 11.89 -4.89 15.67
CA GLU A 74 12.98 -3.93 15.54
C GLU A 74 13.07 -3.37 14.11
N ARG A 75 12.84 -4.22 13.10
CA ARG A 75 12.82 -3.79 11.68
C ARG A 75 11.62 -2.89 11.37
N ARG A 76 10.44 -3.22 11.92
CA ARG A 76 9.26 -2.35 11.89
C ARG A 76 9.59 -1.00 12.50
N ASP A 77 10.13 -0.99 13.73
CA ASP A 77 10.40 0.27 14.44
C ASP A 77 11.47 1.11 13.73
N ALA A 78 12.50 0.47 13.15
CA ALA A 78 13.50 1.13 12.31
C ALA A 78 12.88 1.79 11.06
N MET A 79 11.92 1.13 10.40
CA MET A 79 11.17 1.72 9.28
C MET A 79 10.43 2.98 9.72
N PHE A 80 9.67 2.91 10.81
CA PHE A 80 8.89 4.04 11.33
C PHE A 80 9.77 5.18 11.86
N ALA A 81 10.99 4.89 12.30
CA ALA A 81 11.97 5.87 12.75
C ALA A 81 12.74 6.56 11.61
N GLY A 82 12.53 6.16 10.34
CA GLY A 82 13.23 6.73 9.19
C GLY A 82 14.66 6.21 9.00
N ALA A 83 15.00 5.07 9.60
CA ALA A 83 16.29 4.43 9.38
C ALA A 83 16.44 3.99 7.90
N ARG A 84 17.69 3.96 7.41
CA ARG A 84 18.04 3.55 6.05
C ARG A 84 17.98 2.04 5.86
N ILE A 85 16.77 1.48 5.90
CA ILE A 85 16.54 0.03 5.83
C ILE A 85 16.58 -0.53 4.40
N ASN A 86 16.46 0.32 3.37
CA ASN A 86 16.76 -0.08 1.99
C ASN A 86 18.28 0.00 1.79
N THR A 87 18.95 -1.10 2.10
CA THR A 87 20.42 -1.14 2.21
C THR A 87 21.14 -1.10 0.87
N THR A 88 20.51 -1.53 -0.23
CA THR A 88 21.15 -1.54 -1.56
C THR A 88 21.21 -0.15 -2.18
N GLU A 89 20.25 0.72 -1.84
CA GLU A 89 20.23 2.12 -2.30
C GLU A 89 20.59 3.12 -1.20
N ASP A 90 20.86 2.63 0.02
CA ASP A 90 21.08 3.43 1.23
C ASP A 90 19.98 4.49 1.47
N ARG A 91 18.72 4.04 1.55
CA ARG A 91 17.54 4.91 1.66
C ARG A 91 16.62 4.54 2.82
N ALA A 92 15.98 5.57 3.39
CA ALA A 92 14.83 5.40 4.27
C ALA A 92 13.61 4.89 3.48
N VAL A 93 12.70 4.18 4.15
CA VAL A 93 11.46 3.64 3.56
C VAL A 93 10.26 4.17 4.34
N LEU A 94 9.61 5.22 3.83
CA LEU A 94 8.68 6.04 4.62
C LEU A 94 7.32 6.30 3.97
N HIS A 95 6.76 5.31 3.28
CA HIS A 95 5.36 5.39 2.81
C HIS A 95 4.37 5.60 3.98
N VAL A 96 4.75 5.21 5.21
CA VAL A 96 3.98 5.50 6.43
C VAL A 96 3.89 7.00 6.75
N ALA A 97 4.91 7.80 6.42
CA ALA A 97 4.90 9.24 6.66
C ALA A 97 3.86 9.97 5.79
N LEU A 98 3.62 9.47 4.58
CA LEU A 98 2.64 10.05 3.64
C LEU A 98 1.18 9.99 4.14
N ARG A 99 0.91 9.11 5.11
CA ARG A 99 -0.41 8.90 5.73
C ARG A 99 -0.40 9.09 7.24
N ASN A 100 0.66 9.72 7.78
CA ASN A 100 0.78 10.04 9.19
C ASN A 100 -0.15 11.21 9.53
N ARG A 101 -1.36 10.90 10.02
CA ARG A 101 -2.38 11.88 10.43
C ARG A 101 -2.08 12.57 11.76
N PRO A 102 -1.57 11.88 12.80
CA PRO A 102 -1.10 12.55 14.00
C PRO A 102 0.05 13.50 13.66
N ASP A 103 0.15 14.64 14.35
CA ASP A 103 1.27 15.59 14.17
C ASP A 103 2.56 15.10 14.86
N ARG A 104 2.89 13.84 14.64
CA ARG A 104 4.10 13.21 15.15
C ARG A 104 5.23 13.40 14.14
N PRO A 105 6.36 14.02 14.53
CA PRO A 105 7.53 14.15 13.66
C PRO A 105 8.06 12.78 13.21
N ILE A 106 8.48 12.68 11.96
CA ILE A 106 9.22 11.54 11.42
C ILE A 106 10.48 12.10 10.78
N ARG A 107 11.64 11.67 11.27
CA ARG A 107 12.91 12.28 10.89
C ARG A 107 13.70 11.41 9.91
N VAL A 108 14.33 12.06 8.94
CA VAL A 108 15.35 11.48 8.06
C VAL A 108 16.55 12.40 8.12
N ASP A 109 17.74 11.85 8.38
CA ASP A 109 19.00 12.61 8.49
C ASP A 109 18.89 13.85 9.42
N GLY A 110 18.11 13.71 10.50
CA GLY A 110 17.89 14.75 11.51
C GLY A 110 16.76 15.74 11.23
N ALA A 111 16.23 15.79 10.00
CA ALA A 111 15.15 16.69 9.59
C ALA A 111 13.78 16.02 9.65
N ASP A 112 12.76 16.71 10.17
CA ASP A 112 11.37 16.23 10.13
C ASP A 112 10.78 16.39 8.72
N VAL A 113 10.28 15.30 8.14
CA VAL A 113 9.74 15.28 6.78
C VAL A 113 8.26 15.69 6.70
N MET A 114 7.57 15.74 7.85
CA MET A 114 6.13 15.99 7.89
C MET A 114 5.68 17.35 7.33
N PRO A 115 6.43 18.47 7.51
CA PRO A 115 6.09 19.74 6.88
C PRO A 115 6.03 19.67 5.36
N GLU A 116 6.98 18.99 4.71
CA GLU A 116 7.01 18.86 3.25
C GLU A 116 5.87 17.97 2.74
N VAL A 117 5.59 16.85 3.43
CA VAL A 117 4.44 15.98 3.12
C VAL A 117 3.14 16.79 3.13
N ARG A 118 2.91 17.59 4.17
CA ARG A 118 1.70 18.42 4.28
C ARG A 118 1.65 19.51 3.21
N ALA A 119 2.77 20.17 2.92
CA ALA A 119 2.83 21.18 1.89
C ALA A 119 2.41 20.64 0.51
N VAL A 120 2.84 19.41 0.17
CA VAL A 120 2.44 18.74 -1.07
C VAL A 120 0.97 18.33 -1.04
N LEU A 121 0.47 17.75 0.07
CA LEU A 121 -0.96 17.43 0.21
C LEU A 121 -1.86 18.66 0.09
N ASP A 122 -1.45 19.79 0.65
CA ASP A 122 -2.19 21.05 0.54
C ASP A 122 -2.14 21.61 -0.89
N ALA A 123 -1.01 21.47 -1.58
CA ALA A 123 -0.91 21.82 -3.00
C ALA A 123 -1.81 20.94 -3.88
N MET A 124 -1.81 19.61 -3.64
CA MET A 124 -2.69 18.67 -4.30
C MET A 124 -4.15 19.04 -4.09
N ARG A 125 -4.55 19.33 -2.83
CA ARG A 125 -5.92 19.74 -2.50
C ARG A 125 -6.33 21.00 -3.24
N ARG A 126 -5.53 22.08 -3.19
CA ARG A 126 -5.85 23.33 -3.89
C ARG A 126 -6.01 23.11 -5.39
N TYR A 127 -5.14 22.30 -5.98
CA TYR A 127 -5.20 22.01 -7.41
C TYR A 127 -6.42 21.14 -7.78
N SER A 128 -6.67 20.05 -7.04
CA SER A 128 -7.83 19.20 -7.28
C SER A 128 -9.14 19.95 -7.08
N ASP A 129 -9.26 20.74 -6.01
CA ASP A 129 -10.46 21.54 -5.72
C ASP A 129 -10.68 22.58 -6.83
N GLY A 130 -9.63 23.25 -7.31
CA GLY A 130 -9.74 24.21 -8.40
C GLY A 130 -10.17 23.59 -9.74
N ILE A 131 -9.67 22.39 -10.05
CA ILE A 131 -10.10 21.62 -11.23
C ILE A 131 -11.57 21.24 -11.12
N ARG A 132 -11.98 20.67 -9.97
CA ARG A 132 -13.35 20.19 -9.74
C ARG A 132 -14.37 21.32 -9.66
N ALA A 133 -13.99 22.47 -9.11
CA ALA A 133 -14.80 23.68 -9.10
C ALA A 133 -14.84 24.40 -10.46
N GLY A 134 -14.02 23.98 -11.43
CA GLY A 134 -13.90 24.63 -12.74
C GLY A 134 -13.28 26.03 -12.68
N THR A 135 -12.54 26.36 -11.62
CA THR A 135 -11.77 27.62 -11.53
C THR A 135 -10.43 27.51 -12.23
N ILE A 136 -9.83 26.32 -12.24
CA ILE A 136 -8.70 25.97 -13.10
C ILE A 136 -9.28 25.47 -14.43
N ARG A 137 -8.89 26.15 -15.52
CA ARG A 137 -9.47 25.97 -16.85
C ARG A 137 -8.40 25.63 -17.87
N GLY A 138 -8.81 24.97 -18.95
CA GLY A 138 -7.94 24.71 -20.10
C GLY A 138 -7.58 26.01 -20.82
N ALA A 139 -6.68 25.91 -21.80
CA ALA A 139 -6.16 27.06 -22.55
C ALA A 139 -7.25 27.90 -23.25
N THR A 140 -8.41 27.31 -23.52
CA THR A 140 -9.57 27.97 -24.14
C THR A 140 -10.57 28.56 -23.14
N GLY A 141 -10.32 28.44 -21.83
CA GLY A 141 -11.25 28.82 -20.77
C GLY A 141 -12.33 27.77 -20.47
N LYS A 142 -12.36 26.63 -21.19
CA LYS A 142 -13.25 25.51 -20.85
C LYS A 142 -12.85 24.86 -19.51
N PRO A 143 -13.83 24.40 -18.70
CA PRO A 143 -13.53 23.57 -17.54
C PRO A 143 -12.91 22.23 -17.98
N ILE A 144 -12.10 21.63 -17.10
CA ILE A 144 -11.51 20.32 -17.35
C ILE A 144 -12.56 19.23 -17.11
N THR A 145 -12.77 18.36 -18.08
CA THR A 145 -13.73 17.25 -18.04
C THR A 145 -13.08 15.88 -17.98
N ASP A 146 -11.81 15.80 -18.40
CA ASP A 146 -11.05 14.56 -18.51
C ASP A 146 -9.63 14.76 -17.97
N ILE A 147 -9.15 13.79 -17.20
CA ILE A 147 -7.77 13.72 -16.70
C ILE A 147 -7.16 12.42 -17.24
N VAL A 148 -6.03 12.53 -17.92
CA VAL A 148 -5.26 11.38 -18.42
C VAL A 148 -3.98 11.26 -17.60
N ASN A 149 -3.87 10.22 -16.78
CA ASN A 149 -2.63 9.85 -16.10
C ASN A 149 -1.73 9.06 -17.05
N ILE A 150 -0.48 9.49 -17.20
CA ILE A 150 0.55 8.81 -17.97
C ILE A 150 1.63 8.35 -17.01
N GLY A 151 1.79 7.04 -16.84
CA GLY A 151 2.77 6.45 -15.94
C GLY A 151 2.77 4.94 -16.06
N ILE A 152 3.81 4.26 -15.54
CA ILE A 152 3.91 2.81 -15.59
C ILE A 152 4.19 2.24 -14.19
N GLY A 153 3.80 0.98 -13.96
CA GLY A 153 4.07 0.26 -12.72
C GLY A 153 3.43 0.93 -11.52
N GLY A 154 4.23 1.36 -10.55
CA GLY A 154 3.74 2.05 -9.35
C GLY A 154 3.04 3.39 -9.62
N SER A 155 3.36 4.05 -10.73
CA SER A 155 2.73 5.31 -11.16
C SER A 155 1.39 5.11 -11.88
N ASP A 156 0.94 3.86 -12.06
CA ASP A 156 -0.28 3.51 -12.81
C ASP A 156 -1.22 2.63 -11.99
N LEU A 157 -0.75 1.46 -11.53
CA LEU A 157 -1.59 0.44 -10.90
C LEU A 157 -2.30 0.95 -9.64
N GLY A 158 -1.61 1.76 -8.82
CA GLY A 158 -2.18 2.36 -7.62
C GLY A 158 -3.34 3.30 -7.94
N PRO A 159 -3.11 4.36 -8.75
CA PRO A 159 -4.17 5.25 -9.22
C PRO A 159 -5.34 4.53 -9.88
N VAL A 160 -5.10 3.59 -10.82
CA VAL A 160 -6.16 2.81 -11.50
C VAL A 160 -7.02 2.06 -10.49
N MET A 161 -6.39 1.28 -9.61
CA MET A 161 -7.09 0.46 -8.62
C MET A 161 -7.90 1.33 -7.66
N ALA A 162 -7.32 2.41 -7.15
CA ALA A 162 -7.98 3.28 -6.18
C ALA A 162 -9.21 3.97 -6.76
N THR A 163 -9.15 4.49 -7.99
CA THR A 163 -10.32 5.12 -8.62
C THR A 163 -11.42 4.14 -8.97
N LEU A 164 -11.07 2.90 -9.35
CA LEU A 164 -12.06 1.85 -9.60
C LEU A 164 -12.76 1.42 -8.29
N ALA A 165 -11.98 1.17 -7.23
CA ALA A 165 -12.51 0.77 -5.93
C ALA A 165 -13.40 1.85 -5.29
N LEU A 166 -13.08 3.13 -5.53
CA LEU A 166 -13.80 4.28 -4.99
C LEU A 166 -14.75 4.96 -5.98
N ALA A 167 -15.10 4.29 -7.10
CA ALA A 167 -15.98 4.83 -8.13
C ALA A 167 -17.30 5.41 -7.60
N PRO A 168 -17.97 4.84 -6.56
CA PRO A 168 -19.18 5.44 -6.00
C PRO A 168 -19.00 6.83 -5.38
N PHE A 169 -17.76 7.20 -5.02
CA PHE A 169 -17.41 8.51 -4.44
C PHE A 169 -16.89 9.50 -5.48
N HIS A 170 -16.86 9.12 -6.76
CA HIS A 170 -16.32 9.95 -7.83
C HIS A 170 -17.35 10.97 -8.32
N ASP A 171 -16.96 12.23 -8.30
CA ASP A 171 -17.76 13.40 -8.74
C ASP A 171 -17.00 14.27 -9.75
N GLY A 172 -16.08 13.64 -10.49
CA GLY A 172 -15.38 14.22 -11.63
C GLY A 172 -14.03 14.91 -11.32
N PRO A 173 -13.25 15.25 -12.37
CA PRO A 173 -13.43 14.91 -13.80
C PRO A 173 -13.25 13.41 -14.11
N ARG A 174 -13.61 12.95 -15.33
CA ARG A 174 -13.37 11.55 -15.73
C ARG A 174 -11.88 11.25 -15.74
N THR A 175 -11.49 10.08 -15.28
CA THR A 175 -10.08 9.66 -15.23
C THR A 175 -9.79 8.58 -16.27
N HIS A 176 -8.64 8.72 -16.92
CA HIS A 176 -8.09 7.83 -17.94
C HIS A 176 -6.65 7.51 -17.59
N TYR A 177 -6.15 6.36 -18.02
CA TYR A 177 -4.82 5.86 -17.65
C TYR A 177 -4.12 5.32 -18.88
N VAL A 178 -2.89 5.78 -19.10
CA VAL A 178 -2.02 5.35 -20.21
C VAL A 178 -0.69 4.91 -19.63
N SER A 179 -0.37 3.63 -19.80
CA SER A 179 0.81 3.03 -19.19
C SER A 179 1.65 2.16 -20.11
N ASN A 180 1.07 1.73 -21.22
CA ASN A 180 1.75 0.87 -22.19
C ASN A 180 2.49 1.75 -23.20
N VAL A 181 3.70 1.32 -23.58
CA VAL A 181 4.49 1.96 -24.64
C VAL A 181 3.91 1.69 -26.03
N ASP A 182 3.06 0.65 -26.16
CA ASP A 182 2.28 0.40 -27.36
C ASP A 182 1.38 1.60 -27.68
N GLY A 183 1.58 2.17 -28.87
CA GLY A 183 0.88 3.36 -29.34
C GLY A 183 -0.64 3.19 -29.42
N ALA A 184 -1.15 1.96 -29.51
CA ALA A 184 -2.58 1.69 -29.46
C ALA A 184 -3.22 2.22 -28.17
N HIS A 185 -2.53 2.06 -27.02
CA HIS A 185 -3.10 2.45 -25.73
C HIS A 185 -3.39 3.96 -25.67
N ILE A 186 -2.41 4.80 -26.06
CA ILE A 186 -2.63 6.24 -26.09
C ILE A 186 -3.57 6.67 -27.22
N ALA A 187 -3.49 6.06 -28.40
CA ALA A 187 -4.37 6.38 -29.51
C ALA A 187 -5.85 6.12 -29.16
N ASP A 188 -6.16 4.96 -28.61
CA ASP A 188 -7.52 4.57 -28.23
C ASP A 188 -8.05 5.43 -27.08
N THR A 189 -7.21 5.72 -26.09
CA THR A 189 -7.58 6.60 -24.96
C THR A 189 -7.94 8.00 -25.44
N LEU A 190 -7.16 8.55 -26.37
CA LEU A 190 -7.34 9.94 -26.83
C LEU A 190 -8.43 10.11 -27.89
N ALA A 191 -8.86 9.05 -28.57
CA ALA A 191 -9.76 9.12 -29.73
C ALA A 191 -11.07 9.89 -29.47
N GLY A 192 -11.58 9.89 -28.23
CA GLY A 192 -12.81 10.56 -27.84
C GLY A 192 -12.66 11.84 -27.01
N LEU A 193 -11.42 12.30 -26.75
CA LEU A 193 -11.17 13.40 -25.81
C LEU A 193 -11.07 14.76 -26.53
N ASP A 194 -11.61 15.82 -25.90
CA ASP A 194 -11.44 17.20 -26.36
C ASP A 194 -10.16 17.81 -25.75
N PRO A 195 -9.14 18.16 -26.55
CA PRO A 195 -7.91 18.78 -26.03
C PRO A 195 -8.17 20.07 -25.23
N ALA A 196 -9.26 20.78 -25.51
CA ALA A 196 -9.60 22.02 -24.82
C ALA A 196 -10.07 21.82 -23.37
N SER A 197 -10.48 20.59 -22.99
CA SER A 197 -10.95 20.23 -21.65
C SER A 197 -10.27 18.99 -21.07
N THR A 198 -9.14 18.55 -21.65
CA THR A 198 -8.35 17.41 -21.17
C THR A 198 -7.08 17.89 -20.47
N LEU A 199 -6.83 17.37 -19.27
CA LEU A 199 -5.61 17.59 -18.49
C LEU A 199 -4.77 16.32 -18.48
N PHE A 200 -3.45 16.45 -18.59
CA PHE A 200 -2.51 15.34 -18.47
C PHE A 200 -1.73 15.39 -17.16
N ILE A 201 -1.61 14.25 -16.48
CA ILE A 201 -0.73 14.05 -15.32
C ILE A 201 0.37 13.08 -15.76
N VAL A 202 1.60 13.58 -15.91
CA VAL A 202 2.76 12.73 -16.26
C VAL A 202 3.46 12.29 -14.98
N ALA A 203 3.25 11.04 -14.58
CA ALA A 203 3.68 10.47 -13.32
C ALA A 203 4.94 9.60 -13.48
N SER A 204 6.12 10.23 -13.33
CA SER A 204 7.41 9.53 -13.31
C SER A 204 8.31 10.09 -12.22
N LYS A 205 8.87 9.22 -11.37
CA LYS A 205 9.76 9.64 -10.27
C LYS A 205 11.09 10.21 -10.78
N THR A 206 11.60 9.70 -11.88
CA THR A 206 12.85 10.14 -12.52
C THR A 206 12.62 11.17 -13.61
N PHE A 207 11.44 11.13 -14.25
CA PHE A 207 11.09 11.97 -15.40
C PHE A 207 12.03 11.81 -16.60
N THR A 208 12.57 10.60 -16.75
CA THR A 208 13.51 10.18 -17.80
C THR A 208 12.96 8.99 -18.56
#